data_AF-A0A0G4B9F7-F1
#
_entry.id   AF-A0A0G4B9F7-F1
#
_cell.length_a   1.000
_cell.length_b   1.000
_cell.length_c   1.000
_cell.angle_alpha   90.00
_cell.angle_beta   90.00
_cell.angle_gamma   90.00
#
_symmetry.space_group_name_H-M   'P 1'
#
loop_
_entity.id
_entity.type
_entity.pdbx_description
1 polymer ?
#
loop_
_entity_poly.entity_id
_entity_poly.type
_entity_poly.pdbx_seq_one_letter_code
_entity_poly.pdbx_strand_id
1 'polypeptide(L)'
;MDLPKIYTRKGDDGTTGLFGGPRVSKTSLRVQTYGTIDELNAAIGVAKVFSNVSDIKKLLERLQHKLMNTASILASPLNNTDPARLPVMTEADVTGLEKCIDYFAQDLPPISTFIVPGQNKAGAFLSVARTTCRRTERMIVALSEIEDVDPAIRKFFNRLSDLLFTLERHEYFAGHIEEKYWEK
;
A
#
# COMPACT_ATOMS: atom_id res chain seq x y z
N MET A 1 20.11 -19.03 -22.77
CA MET A 1 20.43 -18.83 -21.33
C MET A 1 19.35 -19.53 -20.55
N ASP A 2 19.73 -20.41 -19.62
CA ASP A 2 18.76 -21.01 -18.71
C ASP A 2 18.15 -19.95 -17.80
N LEU A 3 16.83 -20.02 -17.60
CA LEU A 3 16.13 -19.17 -16.65
C LEU A 3 16.72 -19.42 -15.24
N PRO A 4 17.16 -18.38 -14.51
CA PRO A 4 17.62 -18.56 -13.15
C PRO A 4 16.49 -19.17 -12.30
N LYS A 5 16.81 -20.23 -11.56
CA LYS A 5 15.85 -20.86 -10.66
C LYS A 5 15.43 -19.87 -9.58
N ILE A 6 14.13 -19.61 -9.49
CA ILE A 6 13.56 -18.70 -8.48
C ILE A 6 13.67 -19.31 -7.07
N TYR A 7 13.48 -20.63 -6.92
CA TYR A 7 13.59 -21.31 -5.64
C TYR A 7 15.04 -21.66 -5.29
N THR A 8 15.45 -21.33 -4.06
CA THR A 8 16.82 -21.59 -3.56
C THR A 8 16.89 -22.60 -2.42
N ARG A 9 15.74 -22.95 -1.81
CA ARG A 9 15.62 -23.75 -0.56
C ARG A 9 16.31 -23.16 0.68
N LYS A 10 16.97 -22.01 0.54
CA LYS A 10 17.67 -21.35 1.66
C LYS A 10 16.74 -20.92 2.77
N GLY A 11 15.43 -20.80 2.54
CA GLY A 11 14.45 -20.38 3.55
C GLY A 11 13.63 -21.52 4.15
N ASP A 12 13.98 -22.79 3.87
CA ASP A 12 13.23 -23.97 4.32
C ASP A 12 13.36 -24.17 5.85
N ASP A 13 14.39 -23.59 6.47
CA ASP A 13 14.60 -23.54 7.92
C ASP A 13 13.72 -22.50 8.63
N GLY A 14 12.82 -21.82 7.92
CA GLY A 14 11.95 -20.77 8.47
C GLY A 14 12.59 -19.38 8.55
N THR A 15 13.82 -19.20 8.08
CA THR A 15 14.51 -17.90 8.07
C THR A 15 14.59 -17.29 6.66
N THR A 16 14.89 -15.99 6.58
CA THR A 16 15.06 -15.24 5.32
C THR A 16 16.15 -14.19 5.45
N GLY A 17 16.78 -13.81 4.34
CA GLY A 17 17.77 -12.73 4.32
C GLY A 17 17.12 -11.37 4.14
N LEU A 18 17.53 -10.38 4.93
CA LEU A 18 17.19 -8.97 4.70
C LEU A 18 18.07 -8.40 3.57
N PHE A 19 17.58 -7.35 2.89
CA PHE A 19 18.37 -6.71 1.83
C PHE A 19 19.61 -6.04 2.44
N GLY A 20 20.80 -6.46 2.02
CA GLY A 20 22.07 -6.01 2.61
C GLY A 20 22.26 -6.38 4.09
N GLY A 21 21.37 -7.19 4.68
CA GLY A 21 21.28 -7.41 6.11
C GLY A 21 21.45 -8.88 6.55
N PRO A 22 21.26 -9.16 7.84
CA PRO A 22 21.38 -10.50 8.40
C PRO A 22 20.22 -11.40 7.96
N ARG A 23 20.35 -12.69 8.28
CA ARG A 23 19.21 -13.62 8.24
C ARG A 23 18.36 -13.45 9.50
N VAL A 24 17.04 -13.44 9.32
CA VAL A 24 16.06 -13.28 10.40
C VAL A 24 14.96 -14.32 10.27
N SER A 25 14.21 -14.57 11.34
CA SER A 25 12.98 -15.37 11.27
C SER A 25 11.99 -14.74 10.28
N LYS A 26 11.31 -15.57 9.46
CA LYS A 26 10.19 -15.13 8.61
C LYS A 26 9.02 -14.56 9.41
N THR A 27 8.94 -14.87 10.70
CA THR A 27 7.93 -14.32 11.62
C THR A 27 8.37 -13.04 12.31
N SER A 28 9.57 -12.52 12.03
CA SER A 28 10.00 -11.25 12.63
C SER A 28 9.09 -10.10 12.18
N LEU A 29 8.85 -9.13 13.07
CA LEU A 29 7.92 -8.03 12.80
C LEU A 29 8.29 -7.27 11.52
N ARG A 30 9.58 -7.00 11.31
CA ARG A 30 10.09 -6.38 10.08
C ARG A 30 9.67 -7.15 8.81
N VAL A 31 9.83 -8.48 8.80
CA VAL A 31 9.42 -9.32 7.66
C VAL A 31 7.91 -9.28 7.44
N GLN A 32 7.14 -9.37 8.53
CA GLN A 32 5.67 -9.27 8.42
C GLN A 32 5.25 -7.89 7.88
N THR A 33 5.91 -6.80 8.29
CA THR A 33 5.56 -5.43 7.90
C THR A 33 5.76 -5.21 6.39
N TYR A 34 6.95 -5.48 5.84
CA TYR A 34 7.14 -5.33 4.40
C TYR A 34 6.39 -6.40 3.59
N GLY A 35 6.15 -7.59 4.16
CA GLY A 35 5.29 -8.61 3.55
C GLY A 35 3.84 -8.15 3.42
N THR A 36 3.34 -7.39 4.39
CA THR A 36 1.97 -6.82 4.33
C THR A 36 1.90 -5.62 3.38
N ILE A 37 3.02 -4.95 3.09
CA ILE A 37 3.10 -4.00 1.96
C ILE A 37 2.94 -4.73 0.63
N ASP A 38 3.56 -5.90 0.46
CA ASP A 38 3.41 -6.72 -0.75
C ASP A 38 1.97 -7.22 -0.93
N GLU A 39 1.31 -7.61 0.16
CA GLU A 39 -0.12 -7.97 0.13
C GLU A 39 -1.01 -6.78 -0.29
N LEU A 40 -0.74 -5.57 0.24
CA LEU A 40 -1.42 -4.35 -0.21
C LEU A 40 -1.17 -4.10 -1.70
N ASN A 41 0.08 -4.26 -2.15
CA ASN A 41 0.48 -4.04 -3.53
C ASN A 41 -0.26 -5.00 -4.49
N ALA A 42 -0.45 -6.25 -4.10
CA ALA A 42 -1.25 -7.23 -4.83
C ALA A 42 -2.74 -6.84 -4.86
N ALA A 43 -3.32 -6.43 -3.73
CA ALA A 43 -4.71 -5.96 -3.67
C ALA A 43 -4.97 -4.75 -4.58
N ILE A 44 -4.05 -3.78 -4.61
CA ILE A 44 -4.07 -2.65 -5.55
C ILE A 44 -4.00 -3.13 -7.00
N GLY A 45 -3.16 -4.13 -7.28
CA GLY A 45 -3.07 -4.74 -8.61
C GLY A 45 -4.40 -5.29 -9.11
N VAL A 46 -5.17 -5.95 -8.24
CA VAL A 46 -6.49 -6.47 -8.60
C VAL A 46 -7.48 -5.32 -8.85
N ALA A 47 -7.51 -4.30 -8.00
CA ALA A 47 -8.34 -3.11 -8.21
C ALA A 47 -8.02 -2.41 -9.56
N LYS A 48 -6.72 -2.29 -9.90
CA LYS A 48 -6.24 -1.71 -11.16
C LYS A 48 -6.79 -2.44 -12.38
N VAL A 49 -6.86 -3.77 -12.35
CA VAL A 49 -7.38 -4.57 -13.45
C VAL A 49 -8.87 -4.32 -13.68
N PHE A 50 -9.65 -4.18 -12.61
CA PHE A 50 -11.10 -3.99 -12.69
C PHE A 50 -11.56 -2.56 -12.92
N SER A 51 -10.71 -1.56 -12.64
CA SER A 51 -11.02 -0.15 -12.92
C SER A 51 -11.32 0.05 -14.41
N ASN A 52 -12.24 0.96 -14.73
CA ASN A 52 -12.43 1.44 -16.10
C ASN A 52 -11.93 2.89 -16.28
N VAL A 53 -11.47 3.53 -15.19
CA VAL A 53 -11.01 4.91 -15.20
C VAL A 53 -9.50 4.95 -15.46
N SER A 54 -9.10 5.45 -16.64
CA SER A 54 -7.70 5.45 -17.10
C SER A 54 -6.74 6.12 -16.10
N ASP A 55 -7.14 7.23 -15.51
CA ASP A 55 -6.29 7.96 -14.57
C ASP A 55 -6.14 7.27 -13.22
N ILE A 56 -7.18 6.54 -12.78
CA ILE A 56 -7.07 5.65 -11.61
C ILE A 56 -6.09 4.52 -11.91
N LYS A 57 -6.16 3.87 -13.10
CA LYS A 57 -5.19 2.81 -13.46
C LYS A 57 -3.75 3.28 -13.39
N LYS A 58 -3.44 4.44 -13.99
CA LYS A 58 -2.10 5.04 -13.97
C LYS A 58 -1.66 5.42 -12.55
N LEU A 59 -2.58 5.93 -11.74
CA LEU A 59 -2.29 6.25 -10.34
C LEU A 59 -1.99 4.99 -9.53
N LEU A 60 -2.84 3.97 -9.62
CA LEU A 60 -2.64 2.70 -8.91
C LEU A 60 -1.32 2.04 -9.32
N GLU A 61 -0.95 2.07 -10.60
CA GLU A 61 0.35 1.57 -11.07
C GLU A 61 1.53 2.33 -10.45
N ARG A 62 1.49 3.67 -10.43
CA ARG A 62 2.51 4.48 -9.74
C ARG A 62 2.60 4.14 -8.25
N LEU A 63 1.46 3.91 -7.60
CA LEU A 63 1.41 3.49 -6.20
C LEU A 63 2.05 2.11 -6.01
N GLN A 64 1.85 1.15 -6.92
CA GLN A 64 2.49 -0.17 -6.84
C GLN A 64 4.03 -0.05 -6.84
N HIS A 65 4.59 0.79 -7.71
CA HIS A 65 6.02 1.07 -7.71
C HIS A 65 6.49 1.73 -6.40
N LYS A 66 5.73 2.69 -5.87
CA LYS A 66 6.07 3.35 -4.60
C LYS A 66 6.01 2.38 -3.41
N LEU A 67 5.05 1.46 -3.39
CA LEU A 67 4.94 0.42 -2.37
C LEU A 67 6.13 -0.54 -2.42
N MET A 68 6.56 -0.97 -3.62
CA MET A 68 7.77 -1.80 -3.77
C MET A 68 9.02 -1.08 -3.26
N ASN A 69 9.19 0.20 -3.58
CA ASN A 69 10.28 1.02 -3.05
C ASN A 69 10.20 1.14 -1.53
N THR A 70 9.00 1.27 -0.96
CA THR A 70 8.84 1.38 0.50
C THR A 70 9.11 0.05 1.20
N ALA A 71 8.72 -1.07 0.58
CA ALA A 71 9.05 -2.41 1.07
C ALA A 71 10.57 -2.65 1.05
N SER A 72 11.30 -2.17 0.04
CA SER A 72 12.77 -2.31 0.00
C SER A 72 13.46 -1.47 1.09
N ILE A 73 12.95 -0.27 1.40
CA ILE A 73 13.42 0.53 2.55
C ILE A 73 13.24 -0.28 3.85
N LEU A 74 12.04 -0.82 4.11
CA LEU A 74 11.77 -1.58 5.34
C LEU A 74 12.47 -2.95 5.38
N ALA A 75 12.82 -3.52 4.22
CA ALA A 75 13.62 -4.74 4.14
C ALA A 75 15.12 -4.52 4.43
N SER A 76 15.57 -3.26 4.52
CA SER A 76 16.97 -2.88 4.67
C SER A 76 17.24 -2.31 6.08
N PRO A 77 18.03 -2.98 6.93
CA PRO A 77 18.44 -2.42 8.22
C PRO A 77 19.37 -1.21 8.01
N LEU A 78 19.10 -0.11 8.71
CA LEU A 78 19.85 1.15 8.60
C LEU A 78 21.34 1.00 8.90
N ASN A 79 21.72 0.06 9.77
CA ASN A 79 23.12 -0.13 10.20
C ASN A 79 23.98 -0.91 9.21
N ASN A 80 23.38 -1.54 8.18
CA ASN A 80 24.06 -2.50 7.31
C ASN A 80 23.94 -2.18 5.81
N THR A 81 23.22 -1.11 5.44
CA THR A 81 22.98 -0.75 4.05
C THR A 81 23.39 0.69 3.81
N ASP A 82 24.13 0.94 2.73
CA ASP A 82 24.44 2.30 2.27
C ASP A 82 23.14 3.05 1.96
N PRO A 83 22.76 4.07 2.75
CA PRO A 83 21.51 4.80 2.57
C PRO A 83 21.40 5.47 1.20
N ALA A 84 22.53 5.78 0.55
CA ALA A 84 22.55 6.39 -0.79
C ALA A 84 22.03 5.45 -1.89
N ARG A 85 21.90 4.15 -1.61
CA ARG A 85 21.42 3.14 -2.57
C ARG A 85 19.95 2.75 -2.38
N LEU A 86 19.30 3.28 -1.35
CA LEU A 86 17.89 3.00 -1.09
C LEU A 86 16.99 4.13 -1.62
N PRO A 87 15.77 3.81 -2.07
CA PRO A 87 14.75 4.83 -2.28
C PRO A 87 14.50 5.62 -0.99
N VAL A 88 13.95 6.82 -1.13
CA VAL A 88 13.58 7.67 0.02
C VAL A 88 12.09 7.98 -0.03
N MET A 89 11.42 7.91 1.13
CA MET A 89 10.10 8.46 1.32
C MET A 89 10.24 9.94 1.71
N THR A 90 9.53 10.82 1.02
CA THR A 90 9.63 12.27 1.24
C THR A 90 8.27 12.83 1.64
N GLU A 91 8.26 13.99 2.32
CA GLU A 91 6.99 14.69 2.60
C GLU A 91 6.24 15.06 1.32
N ALA A 92 6.95 15.28 0.20
CA ALA A 92 6.32 15.52 -1.10
C ALA A 92 5.49 14.33 -1.60
N ASP A 93 5.83 13.10 -1.21
CA ASP A 93 5.01 11.93 -1.51
C ASP A 93 3.68 11.97 -0.75
N VAL A 94 3.70 12.39 0.52
CA VAL A 94 2.49 12.54 1.34
C VAL A 94 1.60 13.64 0.78
N THR A 95 2.17 14.83 0.50
CA THR A 95 1.43 15.93 -0.14
C THR A 95 0.95 15.57 -1.55
N GLY A 96 1.66 14.69 -2.25
CA GLY A 96 1.22 14.13 -3.53
C GLY A 96 -0.07 13.32 -3.41
N LEU A 97 -0.23 12.52 -2.34
CA LEU A 97 -1.46 11.80 -2.05
C LEU A 97 -2.61 12.75 -1.72
N GLU A 98 -2.37 13.79 -0.93
CA GLU A 98 -3.36 14.83 -0.58
C GLU A 98 -3.91 15.51 -1.84
N LYS A 99 -3.03 15.92 -2.76
CA LYS A 99 -3.45 16.48 -4.05
C LYS A 99 -4.28 15.51 -4.90
N CYS A 100 -3.96 14.22 -4.85
CA CYS A 100 -4.77 13.20 -5.54
C CYS A 100 -6.15 13.06 -4.89
N ILE A 101 -6.22 13.07 -3.56
CA ILE A 101 -7.48 13.04 -2.82
C ILE A 101 -8.36 14.22 -3.24
N ASP A 102 -7.82 15.44 -3.19
CA ASP A 102 -8.56 16.65 -3.55
C ASP A 102 -9.06 16.59 -5.00
N TYR A 103 -8.21 16.15 -5.92
CA TYR A 103 -8.56 16.01 -7.34
C TYR A 103 -9.71 15.02 -7.58
N PHE A 104 -9.67 13.83 -6.98
CA PHE A 104 -10.74 12.85 -7.17
C PHE A 104 -11.98 13.14 -6.33
N ALA A 105 -11.86 13.91 -5.24
CA ALA A 105 -12.98 14.27 -4.38
C ALA A 105 -13.83 15.42 -4.92
N GLN A 106 -13.29 16.28 -5.79
CA GLN A 106 -13.96 17.49 -6.28
C GLN A 106 -15.33 17.20 -6.95
N ASP A 107 -15.47 16.03 -7.59
CA ASP A 107 -16.65 15.63 -8.35
C ASP A 107 -17.62 14.77 -7.51
N LEU A 108 -17.24 14.39 -6.29
CA LEU A 108 -18.03 13.48 -5.46
C LEU A 108 -19.11 14.22 -4.69
N PRO A 109 -20.30 13.59 -4.52
CA PRO A 109 -21.30 14.12 -3.61
C PRO A 109 -20.74 14.15 -2.17
N PRO A 110 -21.13 15.16 -1.36
CA PRO A 110 -20.74 15.21 0.04
C PRO A 110 -21.28 13.99 0.78
N ILE A 111 -20.50 13.50 1.75
CA ILE A 111 -20.85 12.32 2.53
C ILE A 111 -20.78 12.64 4.02
N SER A 112 -21.78 12.18 4.78
CA SER A 112 -21.89 12.38 6.23
C SER A 112 -21.94 11.07 7.04
N THR A 113 -21.95 9.93 6.36
CA THR A 113 -22.00 8.58 6.97
C THR A 113 -21.06 7.62 6.23
N PHE A 114 -20.84 6.43 6.76
CA PHE A 114 -20.04 5.42 6.07
C PHE A 114 -20.79 4.83 4.87
N ILE A 115 -20.05 4.45 3.83
CA ILE A 115 -20.55 3.58 2.76
C ILE A 115 -20.30 2.11 3.09
N VAL A 116 -21.23 1.25 2.69
CA VAL A 116 -21.05 -0.19 2.62
C VAL A 116 -20.22 -0.48 1.37
N PRO A 117 -19.09 -1.19 1.44
CA PRO A 117 -18.25 -1.44 0.28
C PRO A 117 -18.85 -2.48 -0.67
N GLY A 118 -18.54 -2.36 -1.96
CA GLY A 118 -18.77 -3.43 -2.93
C GLY A 118 -19.83 -3.16 -4.01
N GLN A 119 -20.08 -1.90 -4.36
CA GLN A 119 -21.07 -1.53 -5.37
C GLN A 119 -20.62 -1.88 -6.80
N ASN A 120 -19.32 -2.01 -7.03
CA ASN A 120 -18.73 -2.57 -8.24
C ASN A 120 -17.40 -3.30 -7.94
N LYS A 121 -16.85 -3.99 -8.94
CA LYS A 121 -15.61 -4.78 -8.76
C LYS A 121 -14.43 -3.90 -8.35
N ALA A 122 -14.20 -2.79 -9.05
CA ALA A 122 -13.06 -1.91 -8.79
C ALA A 122 -13.10 -1.33 -7.36
N GLY A 123 -14.23 -0.73 -6.97
CA GLY A 123 -14.47 -0.19 -5.64
C GLY A 123 -14.43 -1.25 -4.54
N ALA A 124 -14.98 -2.46 -4.77
CA ALA A 124 -14.84 -3.56 -3.83
C ALA A 124 -13.37 -3.88 -3.52
N PHE A 125 -12.54 -4.02 -4.56
CA PHE A 125 -11.11 -4.30 -4.39
C PHE A 125 -10.33 -3.10 -3.85
N LEU A 126 -10.73 -1.86 -4.15
CA LEU A 126 -10.18 -0.66 -3.50
C LEU A 126 -10.49 -0.65 -2.01
N SER A 127 -11.65 -1.13 -1.58
CA SER A 127 -11.97 -1.29 -0.16
C SER A 127 -11.14 -2.38 0.54
N VAL A 128 -10.88 -3.50 -0.15
CA VAL A 128 -9.94 -4.52 0.32
C VAL A 128 -8.52 -3.95 0.44
N ALA A 129 -8.06 -3.18 -0.57
CA ALA A 129 -6.78 -2.50 -0.51
C ALA A 129 -6.73 -1.50 0.66
N ARG A 130 -7.78 -0.69 0.86
CA ARG A 130 -7.88 0.28 1.96
C ARG A 130 -7.75 -0.38 3.33
N THR A 131 -8.48 -1.47 3.56
CA THR A 131 -8.42 -2.20 4.84
C THR A 131 -7.07 -2.89 5.06
N THR A 132 -6.47 -3.41 3.99
CA THR A 132 -5.10 -3.95 4.00
C THR A 132 -4.08 -2.85 4.31
N CYS A 133 -4.20 -1.67 3.70
CA CYS A 133 -3.37 -0.50 3.96
C CYS A 133 -3.39 -0.08 5.43
N ARG A 134 -4.57 -0.07 6.05
CA ARG A 134 -4.72 0.19 7.49
C ARG A 134 -4.08 -0.90 8.36
N ARG A 135 -4.07 -2.16 7.91
CA ARG A 135 -3.32 -3.23 8.60
C ARG A 135 -1.81 -3.00 8.46
N THR A 136 -1.33 -2.68 7.26
CA THR A 136 0.06 -2.30 7.02
C THR A 136 0.49 -1.15 7.92
N GLU A 137 -0.31 -0.09 8.03
CA GLU A 137 -0.07 1.06 8.90
C GLU A 137 0.13 0.63 10.37
N ARG A 138 -0.75 -0.22 10.91
CA ARG A 138 -0.60 -0.74 12.29
C ARG A 138 0.72 -1.50 12.50
N MET A 139 1.16 -2.24 11.48
CA MET A 139 2.42 -2.99 11.55
C MET A 139 3.65 -2.09 11.43
N ILE A 140 3.56 -1.01 10.65
CA ILE A 140 4.57 0.05 10.60
C ILE A 140 4.68 0.75 11.95
N VAL A 141 3.54 1.06 12.59
CA VAL A 141 3.51 1.64 13.95
C VAL A 141 4.18 0.69 14.95
N ALA A 142 3.76 -0.57 15.01
CA ALA A 142 4.37 -1.55 15.92
C ALA A 142 5.88 -1.73 15.65
N LEU A 143 6.31 -1.70 14.38
CA LEU A 143 7.74 -1.77 14.05
C LEU A 143 8.48 -0.52 14.55
N SER A 144 7.90 0.67 14.40
CA SER A 144 8.49 1.94 14.84
C SER A 144 8.62 2.08 16.36
N GLU A 145 7.94 1.24 17.14
CA GLU A 145 8.08 1.19 18.60
C GLU A 145 9.35 0.45 19.04
N ILE A 146 9.92 -0.38 18.18
CA ILE A 146 11.09 -1.23 18.50
C ILE A 146 12.31 -0.99 17.60
N GLU A 147 12.12 -0.36 16.45
CA GLU A 147 13.16 -0.09 15.46
C GLU A 147 12.98 1.32 14.87
N ASP A 148 14.07 1.93 14.40
CA ASP A 148 13.99 3.23 13.74
C ASP A 148 13.35 3.09 12.34
N VAL A 149 12.23 3.80 12.15
CA VAL A 149 11.45 3.81 10.91
C VAL A 149 11.11 5.26 10.58
N ASP A 150 11.38 5.66 9.34
CA ASP A 150 11.10 7.01 8.87
C ASP A 150 9.62 7.40 9.10
N PRO A 151 9.33 8.46 9.88
CA PRO A 151 7.97 8.93 10.13
C PRO A 151 7.17 9.25 8.87
N ALA A 152 7.83 9.62 7.76
CA ALA A 152 7.18 9.90 6.48
C ALA A 152 6.48 8.64 5.92
N ILE A 153 7.01 7.44 6.18
CA ILE A 153 6.38 6.18 5.79
C ILE A 153 5.03 6.04 6.50
N ARG A 154 4.98 6.26 7.82
CA ARG A 154 3.72 6.17 8.58
C ARG A 154 2.69 7.17 8.05
N LYS A 155 3.08 8.43 7.82
CA LYS A 155 2.20 9.46 7.26
C LYS A 155 1.67 9.07 5.87
N PHE A 156 2.54 8.52 5.03
CA PHE A 156 2.17 8.06 3.69
C PHE A 156 1.08 6.98 3.73
N PHE A 157 1.21 5.95 4.56
CA PHE A 157 0.19 4.89 4.66
C PHE A 157 -1.13 5.37 5.26
N ASN A 158 -1.07 6.28 6.23
CA ASN A 158 -2.26 6.92 6.77
C ASN A 158 -3.06 7.62 5.66
N ARG A 159 -2.39 8.48 4.87
CA ARG A 159 -2.99 9.22 3.76
C ARG A 159 -3.37 8.33 2.57
N LEU A 160 -2.62 7.26 2.31
CA LEU A 160 -2.94 6.29 1.27
C LEU A 160 -4.28 5.61 1.54
N SER A 161 -4.60 5.34 2.81
CA SER A 161 -5.90 4.76 3.15
C SER A 161 -7.07 5.71 2.84
N ASP A 162 -6.88 7.02 3.00
CA ASP A 162 -7.85 8.04 2.60
C ASP A 162 -7.99 8.09 1.07
N LEU A 163 -6.87 8.10 0.34
CA LEU A 163 -6.89 8.07 -1.12
C LEU A 163 -7.63 6.84 -1.66
N LEU A 164 -7.37 5.65 -1.12
CA LEU A 164 -8.05 4.42 -1.55
C LEU A 164 -9.56 4.49 -1.30
N PHE A 165 -10.01 5.17 -0.24
CA PHE A 165 -11.44 5.44 -0.02
C PHE A 165 -12.01 6.41 -1.05
N THR A 166 -11.31 7.51 -1.33
CA THR A 166 -11.74 8.49 -2.35
C THR A 166 -11.84 7.84 -3.73
N LEU A 167 -10.87 6.99 -4.10
CA LEU A 167 -10.90 6.25 -5.35
C LEU A 167 -12.05 5.23 -5.40
N GLU A 168 -12.37 4.57 -4.28
CA GLU A 168 -13.53 3.66 -4.19
C GLU A 168 -14.82 4.40 -4.57
N ARG A 169 -15.03 5.58 -3.97
CA ARG A 169 -16.18 6.44 -4.27
C ARG A 169 -16.19 6.94 -5.70
N HIS A 170 -15.02 7.34 -6.21
CA HIS A 170 -14.90 7.81 -7.59
C HIS A 170 -15.18 6.73 -8.62
N GLU A 171 -14.81 5.47 -8.37
CA GLU A 171 -15.20 4.35 -9.24
C GLU A 171 -16.73 4.14 -9.27
N TYR A 172 -17.43 4.37 -8.16
CA TYR A 172 -18.90 4.32 -8.13
C TYR A 172 -19.50 5.48 -8.92
N PHE A 173 -19.01 6.70 -8.67
CA PHE A 173 -19.46 7.91 -9.37
C PHE A 173 -19.26 7.82 -10.89
N ALA A 174 -18.05 7.47 -11.34
CA ALA A 174 -17.72 7.34 -12.76
C ALA A 174 -18.48 6.19 -13.44
N GLY A 175 -18.89 5.18 -12.69
CA GLY A 175 -19.73 4.08 -13.17
C GLY A 175 -21.24 4.39 -13.16
N HIS A 176 -21.65 5.57 -12.69
CA HIS A 176 -23.06 5.90 -12.40
C HIS A 176 -23.73 4.88 -11.45
N ILE A 177 -22.98 4.41 -10.46
CA ILE A 177 -23.43 3.43 -9.47
C ILE A 177 -23.69 4.15 -8.16
N GLU A 178 -24.87 3.94 -7.60
CA GLU A 178 -25.27 4.54 -6.34
C GLU A 178 -24.47 3.96 -5.16
N GLU A 179 -23.95 4.86 -4.31
CA GLU A 179 -23.32 4.49 -3.05
C GLU A 179 -24.38 3.95 -2.08
N LYS A 180 -24.13 2.80 -1.44
CA LYS A 180 -25.00 2.34 -0.35
C LYS A 180 -24.47 2.84 0.97
N TYR A 181 -25.27 3.60 1.69
CA TYR A 181 -24.92 4.08 3.01
C TYR A 181 -25.14 3.01 4.07
N TRP A 182 -24.32 3.02 5.12
CA TRP A 182 -24.50 2.16 6.27
C TRP A 182 -25.75 2.58 7.06
N GLU A 183 -26.67 1.63 7.25
CA GLU A 183 -27.87 1.77 8.08
C GLU A 183 -27.55 1.37 9.52
N LYS A 184 -27.95 2.21 10.48
CA LYS A 184 -27.72 2.02 11.92
C LYS A 184 -28.80 1.16 12.56
#